data_AF-A0A9E9LZV8-F1
#
_entry.id   AF-A0A9E9LZV8-F1
#
_cell.length_a   1.000
_cell.length_b   1.000
_cell.length_c   1.000
_cell.angle_alpha   90.00
_cell.angle_beta   90.00
_cell.angle_gamma   90.00
#
_symmetry.space_group_name_H-M   'P 1'
#
loop_
_entity.id
_entity.type
_entity.pdbx_description
1 polymer ?
#
loop_
_entity_poly.entity_id
_entity_poly.type
_entity_poly.pdbx_seq_one_letter_code
_entity_poly.pdbx_strand_id
1 'polypeptide(L)'
;MIFSKHNGYGADGLRTCHKGGGSSKSAEKMERQRQERIQAAVNTINNIFDSAREVVTYDKATSWNPEQDYFDQQGNRIWSAKKPKIQYMFHHEVGDDVDPVFQQGQDNFNNGMFYNRNVSYVPTNERQKLYDEHKEAIYDINSRDVERQYENAERSNRFGLARNGLLGGSVDIDSNAELQRKNNEGLMQATGLADSAAANLKLQDERNRQSLISMAQSDIGSGTAQSLAQQSLDNAADSAYAERATASIGSLFDDMGQAYLTSKYYGNSSGDASGAFNLNNSSGTVGQTGYEGRTFYKINE
;
A
#
# COMPACT_ATOMS: atom_id res chain seq x y z
N MET A 1 20.11 73.47 19.90
CA MET A 1 19.11 73.04 18.91
C MET A 1 19.46 71.63 18.47
N ILE A 2 18.52 70.70 18.63
CA ILE A 2 18.66 69.28 18.27
C ILE A 2 18.31 69.15 16.79
N PHE A 3 19.25 68.66 15.96
CA PHE A 3 18.95 68.32 14.56
C PHE A 3 18.62 66.84 14.45
N SER A 4 17.32 66.57 14.30
CA SER A 4 16.72 65.25 14.06
C SER A 4 17.22 64.66 12.74
N LYS A 5 17.79 63.45 12.80
CA LYS A 5 18.24 62.66 11.63
C LYS A 5 17.08 61.85 11.04
N HIS A 6 16.04 62.51 10.56
CA HIS A 6 15.02 61.85 9.74
C HIS A 6 14.52 62.79 8.65
N ASN A 7 14.95 62.55 7.40
CA ASN A 7 14.09 62.51 6.21
C ASN A 7 14.95 62.36 4.95
N GLY A 8 14.66 61.32 4.15
CA GLY A 8 15.42 60.81 2.99
C GLY A 8 15.71 61.77 1.83
N TYR A 9 16.53 62.78 2.09
CA TYR A 9 17.10 63.70 1.09
C TYR A 9 18.61 63.46 0.96
N GLY A 10 19.10 63.44 -0.28
CA GLY A 10 20.54 63.49 -0.58
C GLY A 10 21.11 64.89 -0.33
N ALA A 11 22.44 65.01 -0.35
CA ALA A 11 23.18 66.26 -0.08
C ALA A 11 22.84 67.42 -1.04
N ASP A 12 22.17 67.10 -2.14
CA ASP A 12 21.75 67.90 -3.27
C ASP A 12 20.25 68.25 -3.25
N GLY A 13 19.54 67.93 -2.14
CA GLY A 13 18.18 68.42 -1.88
C GLY A 13 17.07 67.75 -2.70
N LEU A 14 17.41 66.77 -3.55
CA LEU A 14 16.45 65.94 -4.27
C LEU A 14 15.93 64.83 -3.36
N ARG A 15 14.60 64.59 -3.37
CA ARG A 15 14.02 63.39 -2.75
C ARG A 15 14.65 62.18 -3.43
N THR A 16 15.37 61.36 -2.66
CA THR A 16 15.74 60.04 -3.14
C THR A 16 14.45 59.24 -3.25
N CYS A 17 13.86 59.21 -4.43
CA CYS A 17 12.87 58.19 -4.73
C CYS A 17 13.65 56.87 -4.76
N HIS A 18 13.65 56.16 -3.62
CA HIS A 18 13.90 54.73 -3.62
C HIS A 18 12.77 54.09 -4.42
N LYS A 19 12.97 54.08 -5.75
CA LYS A 19 12.16 53.37 -6.72
C LYS A 19 12.20 51.90 -6.29
N GLY A 20 11.06 51.38 -5.83
CA GLY A 20 10.88 50.04 -5.29
C GLY A 20 11.17 48.92 -6.30
N GLY A 21 12.44 48.73 -6.64
CA GLY A 21 12.91 47.73 -7.60
C GLY A 21 13.44 46.44 -6.99
N GLY A 22 13.19 46.19 -5.70
CA GLY A 22 13.74 45.02 -4.97
C GLY A 22 12.78 43.85 -4.80
N SER A 23 11.49 44.02 -5.11
CA SER A 23 10.45 43.03 -4.75
C SER A 23 10.47 41.78 -5.64
N SER A 24 10.87 41.86 -6.91
CA SER A 24 10.77 40.71 -7.81
C SER A 24 11.82 39.65 -7.52
N LYS A 25 13.09 40.02 -7.32
CA LYS A 25 14.18 39.07 -7.06
C LYS A 25 14.12 38.43 -5.65
N SER A 26 13.57 39.16 -4.68
CA SER A 26 13.34 38.63 -3.34
C SER A 26 12.11 37.72 -3.33
N ALA A 27 11.03 38.09 -4.01
CA ALA A 27 9.87 37.22 -4.22
C ALA A 27 10.23 35.95 -5.01
N GLU A 28 11.05 36.06 -6.05
CA GLU A 28 11.50 34.92 -6.86
C GLU A 28 12.38 33.95 -6.06
N LYS A 29 13.27 34.47 -5.19
CA LYS A 29 14.04 33.63 -4.26
C LYS A 29 13.16 32.97 -3.21
N MET A 30 12.18 33.68 -2.67
CA MET A 30 11.22 33.13 -1.70
C MET A 30 10.32 32.07 -2.34
N GLU A 31 9.85 32.30 -3.57
CA GLU A 31 9.04 31.35 -4.33
C GLU A 31 9.83 30.11 -4.71
N ARG A 32 11.10 30.26 -5.11
CA ARG A 32 11.99 29.13 -5.36
C ARG A 32 12.23 28.31 -4.08
N GLN A 33 12.51 28.96 -2.95
CA GLN A 33 12.65 28.26 -1.67
C GLN A 33 11.37 27.54 -1.25
N ARG A 34 10.20 28.13 -1.53
CA ARG A 34 8.91 27.49 -1.29
C ARG A 34 8.77 26.22 -2.14
N GLN A 35 9.06 26.30 -3.43
CA GLN A 35 9.02 25.15 -4.34
C GLN A 35 10.01 24.05 -3.94
N GLU A 36 11.23 24.41 -3.53
CA GLU A 36 12.22 23.48 -3.01
C GLU A 36 11.72 22.73 -1.76
N ARG A 37 11.05 23.42 -0.83
CA ARG A 37 10.45 22.79 0.36
C ARG A 37 9.29 21.86 0.02
N ILE A 38 8.42 22.27 -0.90
CA ILE A 38 7.31 21.43 -1.37
C ILE A 38 7.87 20.15 -2.00
N GLN A 39 8.86 20.28 -2.88
CA GLN A 39 9.47 19.13 -3.54
C GLN A 39 10.18 18.21 -2.54
N ALA A 40 10.90 18.77 -1.57
CA ALA A 40 11.52 18.00 -0.50
C ALA A 40 10.48 17.21 0.32
N ALA A 41 9.36 17.86 0.70
CA ALA A 41 8.29 17.20 1.43
C ALA A 41 7.62 16.09 0.61
N VAL A 42 7.35 16.31 -0.67
CA VAL A 42 6.82 15.28 -1.59
C VAL A 42 7.80 14.10 -1.71
N ASN A 43 9.09 14.36 -1.84
CA ASN A 43 10.11 13.31 -1.89
C ASN A 43 10.17 12.52 -0.57
N THR A 44 10.08 13.18 0.58
CA THR A 44 10.03 12.52 1.89
C THR A 44 8.79 11.63 2.01
N ILE A 45 7.62 12.11 1.58
CA ILE A 45 6.39 11.32 1.57
C ILE A 45 6.56 10.10 0.66
N ASN A 46 7.01 10.29 -0.58
CA ASN A 46 7.23 9.17 -1.50
C ASN A 46 8.25 8.17 -0.93
N ASN A 47 9.33 8.63 -0.29
CA ASN A 47 10.30 7.73 0.35
C ASN A 47 9.72 6.94 1.54
N ILE A 48 8.70 7.46 2.24
CA ILE A 48 8.03 6.73 3.33
C ILE A 48 7.08 5.66 2.77
N PHE A 49 6.47 5.91 1.62
CA PHE A 49 5.58 4.95 0.95
C PHE A 49 6.32 3.96 0.04
N ASP A 50 7.44 4.37 -0.56
CA ASP A 50 8.21 3.60 -1.55
C ASP A 50 9.58 3.15 -1.02
N SER A 51 9.78 3.21 0.30
CA SER A 51 11.06 3.06 1.01
C SER A 51 12.06 2.18 0.27
N ALA A 52 13.06 2.81 -0.33
CA ALA A 52 14.19 2.14 -0.96
C ALA A 52 15.29 1.94 0.09
N ARG A 53 15.71 0.69 0.29
CA ARG A 53 16.83 0.38 1.15
C ARG A 53 18.12 0.84 0.48
N GLU A 54 18.94 1.58 1.24
CA GLU A 54 20.32 1.83 0.86
C GLU A 54 21.09 0.50 0.92
N VAL A 55 21.54 0.02 -0.23
CA VAL A 55 22.44 -1.11 -0.35
C VAL A 55 23.82 -0.57 -0.67
N VAL A 56 24.73 -0.71 0.30
CA VAL A 56 26.13 -0.34 0.13
C VAL A 56 26.90 -1.57 -0.32
N THR A 57 27.57 -1.48 -1.47
CA THR A 57 28.51 -2.50 -1.95
C THR A 57 29.91 -1.92 -2.02
N TYR A 58 30.90 -2.82 -1.97
CA TYR A 58 32.30 -2.49 -2.08
C TYR A 58 32.86 -3.28 -3.25
N ASP A 59 33.11 -2.58 -4.36
CA ASP A 59 33.63 -3.19 -5.59
C ASP A 59 35.12 -2.89 -5.73
N LYS A 60 35.89 -3.86 -6.21
CA LYS A 60 37.35 -3.72 -6.32
C LYS A 60 37.70 -2.53 -7.20
N ALA A 61 38.58 -1.65 -6.70
CA ALA A 61 39.04 -0.50 -7.46
C ALA A 61 39.82 -0.94 -8.71
N THR A 62 39.48 -0.38 -9.86
CA THR A 62 40.12 -0.68 -11.15
C THR A 62 41.20 0.32 -11.52
N SER A 63 41.20 1.49 -10.87
CA SER A 63 42.23 2.51 -11.00
C SER A 63 42.53 3.13 -9.63
N TRP A 64 43.76 3.58 -9.49
CA TRP A 64 44.20 4.30 -8.31
C TRP A 64 44.10 5.82 -8.52
N ASN A 65 43.44 6.48 -7.57
CA ASN A 65 43.33 7.93 -7.48
C ASN A 65 43.65 8.35 -6.03
N PRO A 66 44.76 9.08 -5.79
CA PRO A 66 45.18 9.50 -4.45
C PRO A 66 44.18 10.44 -3.75
N GLU A 67 43.31 11.12 -4.51
CA GLU A 67 42.30 12.05 -4.02
C GLU A 67 40.95 11.39 -3.70
N GLN A 68 40.87 10.07 -3.80
CA GLN A 68 39.66 9.30 -3.50
C GLN A 68 39.81 8.55 -2.18
N ASP A 69 38.72 8.37 -1.44
CA ASP A 69 38.67 7.44 -0.31
C ASP A 69 38.52 5.99 -0.83
N TYR A 70 39.26 5.06 -0.22
CA TYR A 70 39.12 3.62 -0.48
C TYR A 70 38.82 2.85 0.79
N PHE A 71 38.09 1.75 0.61
CA PHE A 71 37.61 0.87 1.66
C PHE A 71 38.17 -0.54 1.46
N ASP A 72 38.15 -1.34 2.52
CA ASP A 72 38.31 -2.79 2.38
C ASP A 72 36.98 -3.44 1.95
N GLN A 73 36.99 -4.76 1.74
CA GLN A 73 35.79 -5.52 1.36
C GLN A 73 34.70 -5.51 2.45
N GLN A 74 35.10 -5.32 3.71
CA GLN A 74 34.21 -5.27 4.87
C GLN A 74 33.62 -3.88 5.09
N GLY A 75 34.05 -2.89 4.32
CA GLY A 75 33.58 -1.53 4.36
C GLY A 75 34.30 -0.61 5.34
N ASN A 76 35.41 -1.04 5.95
CA ASN A 76 36.26 -0.15 6.72
C ASN A 76 37.07 0.72 5.78
N ARG A 77 37.16 2.03 6.07
CA ARG A 77 37.99 2.94 5.28
C ARG A 77 39.47 2.68 5.58
N ILE A 78 40.22 2.31 4.54
CA ILE A 78 41.65 1.96 4.64
C ILE A 78 42.56 3.00 3.99
N TRP A 79 41.98 3.90 3.18
CA TRP A 79 42.68 5.04 2.60
C TRP A 79 41.75 6.24 2.57
N SER A 80 42.32 7.43 2.75
CA SER A 80 41.57 8.68 2.62
C SER A 80 42.31 9.69 1.77
N ALA A 81 41.54 10.44 0.99
CA ALA A 81 42.02 11.53 0.15
C ALA A 81 42.89 12.51 0.95
N LYS A 82 44.19 12.53 0.65
CA LYS A 82 45.09 13.58 1.15
C LYS A 82 45.53 14.46 -0.01
N LYS A 83 45.36 15.77 0.15
CA LYS A 83 46.01 16.75 -0.72
C LYS A 83 47.53 16.66 -0.46
N PRO A 84 48.37 16.43 -1.48
CA PRO A 84 49.81 16.39 -1.26
C PRO A 84 50.27 17.74 -0.71
N LYS A 85 50.90 17.74 0.47
CA LYS A 85 51.64 18.92 0.94
C LYS A 85 52.96 18.91 0.21
N ILE A 86 53.02 19.58 -0.95
CA ILE A 86 54.30 19.84 -1.61
C ILE A 86 55.05 20.85 -0.75
N GLN A 87 55.84 20.37 0.20
CA GLN A 87 56.70 21.20 1.03
C GLN A 87 58.01 21.38 0.27
N TYR A 88 58.06 22.41 -0.60
CA TYR A 88 59.29 22.81 -1.27
C TYR A 88 60.31 23.29 -0.22
N MET A 89 61.20 22.40 0.21
CA MET A 89 62.45 22.77 0.86
C MET A 89 63.59 22.31 -0.03
N PHE A 90 64.16 23.27 -0.75
CA PHE A 90 65.32 23.10 -1.61
C PHE A 90 66.46 22.42 -0.82
N HIS A 91 66.85 21.20 -1.19
CA HIS A 91 68.23 20.74 -1.25
C HIS A 91 68.36 19.41 -2.01
N HIS A 92 68.98 19.50 -3.19
CA HIS A 92 70.01 18.60 -3.75
C HIS A 92 69.92 17.09 -3.43
N GLU A 93 69.23 16.33 -4.29
CA GLU A 93 69.68 15.11 -4.98
C GLU A 93 68.54 14.72 -5.93
N VAL A 94 68.85 14.38 -7.19
CA VAL A 94 67.82 13.94 -8.16
C VAL A 94 67.57 12.46 -7.91
N GLY A 95 66.96 12.16 -6.76
CA GLY A 95 66.31 10.88 -6.48
C GLY A 95 64.81 11.06 -6.64
N ASP A 96 64.13 10.06 -7.20
CA ASP A 96 62.67 10.00 -7.27
C ASP A 96 62.08 9.87 -5.85
N ASP A 97 62.13 10.94 -5.06
CA ASP A 97 61.57 10.99 -3.71
C ASP A 97 60.03 11.08 -3.82
N VAL A 98 59.41 9.96 -4.15
CA VAL A 98 57.97 9.76 -4.06
C VAL A 98 57.57 9.86 -2.59
N ASP A 99 56.58 10.71 -2.26
CA ASP A 99 56.04 10.84 -0.90
C ASP A 99 55.73 9.44 -0.34
N PRO A 100 56.31 9.03 0.81
CA PRO A 100 56.15 7.68 1.35
C PRO A 100 54.68 7.30 1.61
N VAL A 101 53.82 8.29 1.83
CA VAL A 101 52.37 8.06 1.95
C VAL A 101 51.75 7.73 0.59
N PHE A 102 52.17 8.40 -0.47
CA PHE A 102 51.72 8.16 -1.84
C PHE A 102 52.14 6.78 -2.33
N GLN A 103 53.40 6.41 -2.08
CA GLN A 103 53.93 5.09 -2.39
C GLN A 103 53.11 3.99 -1.69
N GLN A 104 52.82 4.17 -0.39
CA GLN A 104 51.98 3.24 0.36
C GLN A 104 50.57 3.08 -0.24
N GLY A 105 49.97 4.17 -0.71
CA GLY A 105 48.67 4.13 -1.39
C GLY A 105 48.73 3.31 -2.69
N GLN A 106 49.78 3.50 -3.47
CA GLN A 106 49.98 2.79 -4.73
C GLN A 106 50.26 1.29 -4.51
N ASP A 107 51.05 0.96 -3.49
CA ASP A 107 51.33 -0.42 -3.10
C ASP A 107 50.05 -1.13 -2.62
N ASN A 108 49.21 -0.46 -1.83
CA ASN A 108 47.93 -1.00 -1.38
C ASN A 108 46.96 -1.26 -2.54
N PHE A 109 46.95 -0.38 -3.56
CA PHE A 109 46.20 -0.61 -4.78
C PHE A 109 46.74 -1.81 -5.57
N ASN A 110 48.06 -1.88 -5.78
CA ASN A 110 48.72 -2.98 -6.50
C ASN A 110 48.49 -4.34 -5.81
N ASN A 111 48.44 -4.35 -4.47
CA ASN A 111 48.10 -5.52 -3.67
C ASN A 111 46.59 -5.85 -3.67
N GLY A 112 45.77 -5.09 -4.39
CA GLY A 112 44.35 -5.33 -4.57
C GLY A 112 43.49 -5.06 -3.34
N MET A 113 43.98 -4.25 -2.39
CA MET A 113 43.28 -3.99 -1.12
C MET A 113 42.17 -2.95 -1.24
N PHE A 114 42.15 -2.14 -2.31
CA PHE A 114 41.24 -1.02 -2.46
C PHE A 114 39.90 -1.41 -3.08
N TYR A 115 38.83 -1.00 -2.41
CA TYR A 115 37.46 -1.10 -2.87
C TYR A 115 36.79 0.28 -2.89
N ASN A 116 35.97 0.51 -3.92
CA ASN A 116 35.14 1.69 -4.07
C ASN A 116 33.81 1.45 -3.35
N ARG A 117 33.37 2.42 -2.54
CA ARG A 117 32.02 2.41 -1.97
C ARG A 117 31.02 2.77 -3.05
N ASN A 118 30.17 1.83 -3.41
CA ASN A 118 29.04 2.05 -4.30
C ASN A 118 27.75 2.04 -3.49
N VAL A 119 26.93 3.07 -3.66
CA VAL A 119 25.62 3.17 -3.01
C VAL A 119 24.56 2.96 -4.08
N SER A 120 23.78 1.90 -3.92
CA SER A 120 22.62 1.62 -4.76
C SER A 120 21.35 1.73 -3.91
N TYR A 121 20.31 2.33 -4.47
CA TYR A 121 18.99 2.37 -3.85
C TYR A 121 18.15 1.27 -4.48
N VAL A 122 17.78 0.27 -3.68
CA VAL A 122 16.89 -0.81 -4.13
C VAL A 122 15.51 -0.52 -3.55
N PRO A 123 14.45 -0.35 -4.38
CA PRO A 123 13.10 -0.23 -3.86
C PRO A 123 12.78 -1.49 -3.04
N THR A 124 12.66 -1.33 -1.73
CA THR A 124 12.27 -2.43 -0.85
C THR A 124 10.76 -2.52 -0.95
N ASN A 125 10.26 -3.60 -1.54
CA ASN A 125 8.84 -3.83 -1.76
C ASN A 125 8.11 -4.16 -0.44
N GLU A 126 8.47 -3.52 0.68
CA GLU A 126 7.90 -3.76 2.02
C GLU A 126 6.40 -3.52 2.04
N ARG A 127 5.92 -2.51 1.30
CA ARG A 127 4.48 -2.29 1.06
C ARG A 127 3.85 -3.43 0.28
N GLN A 128 4.49 -3.86 -0.80
CA GLN A 128 3.99 -5.00 -1.58
C GLN A 128 3.92 -6.26 -0.73
N LYS A 129 4.91 -6.49 0.13
CA LYS A 129 4.90 -7.56 1.12
C LYS A 129 3.71 -7.43 2.09
N LEU A 130 3.41 -6.25 2.61
CA LEU A 130 2.23 -6.03 3.46
C LEU A 130 0.93 -6.38 2.72
N TYR A 131 0.79 -5.94 1.47
CA TYR A 131 -0.39 -6.25 0.66
C TYR A 131 -0.52 -7.74 0.39
N ASP A 132 0.60 -8.42 0.10
CA ASP A 132 0.63 -9.87 -0.13
C ASP A 132 0.32 -10.65 1.17
N GLU A 133 0.89 -10.25 2.31
CA GLU A 133 0.57 -10.84 3.62
C GLU A 133 -0.90 -10.61 4.01
N HIS A 134 -1.48 -9.46 3.69
CA HIS A 134 -2.88 -9.19 3.93
C HIS A 134 -3.81 -10.01 3.04
N LYS A 135 -3.48 -10.14 1.76
CA LYS A 135 -4.15 -11.03 0.82
C LYS A 135 -4.11 -12.47 1.33
N GLU A 136 -2.93 -12.98 1.66
CA GLU A 136 -2.72 -14.34 2.15
C GLU A 136 -3.51 -14.60 3.43
N ALA A 137 -3.46 -13.69 4.41
CA ALA A 137 -4.21 -13.85 5.66
C ALA A 137 -5.72 -13.95 5.44
N ILE A 138 -6.29 -13.13 4.55
CA ILE A 138 -7.73 -13.19 4.22
C ILE A 138 -8.04 -14.49 3.49
N TYR A 139 -7.22 -14.89 2.52
CA TYR A 139 -7.40 -16.16 1.82
C TYR A 139 -7.40 -17.33 2.81
N ASP A 140 -6.44 -17.39 3.72
CA ASP A 140 -6.27 -18.44 4.73
C ASP A 140 -7.45 -18.57 5.68
N ILE A 141 -8.00 -17.46 6.16
CA ILE A 141 -9.17 -17.47 7.05
C ILE A 141 -10.37 -18.04 6.29
N ASN A 142 -10.59 -17.55 5.07
CA ASN A 142 -11.74 -17.93 4.27
C ASN A 142 -11.64 -19.36 3.73
N SER A 143 -10.46 -19.82 3.33
CA SER A 143 -10.24 -21.19 2.87
C SER A 143 -10.49 -22.21 3.98
N ARG A 144 -10.00 -21.94 5.20
CA ARG A 144 -10.27 -22.80 6.38
C ARG A 144 -11.75 -22.87 6.72
N ASP A 145 -12.49 -21.77 6.55
CA ASP A 145 -13.94 -21.77 6.77
C ASP A 145 -14.68 -22.56 5.69
N VAL A 146 -14.28 -22.42 4.42
CA VAL A 146 -14.80 -23.24 3.30
C VAL A 146 -14.60 -24.72 3.57
N GLU A 147 -13.38 -25.12 3.93
CA GLU A 147 -13.01 -26.52 4.24
C GLU A 147 -13.83 -27.06 5.43
N ARG A 148 -13.99 -26.27 6.50
CA ARG A 148 -14.80 -26.65 7.65
C ARG A 148 -16.26 -26.86 7.27
N GLN A 149 -16.83 -25.96 6.46
CA GLN A 149 -18.21 -26.11 5.99
C GLN A 149 -18.35 -27.33 5.07
N TYR A 150 -17.38 -27.58 4.20
CA TYR A 150 -17.34 -28.76 3.34
C TYR A 150 -17.34 -30.07 4.16
N GLU A 151 -16.49 -30.20 5.18
CA GLU A 151 -16.47 -31.39 6.04
C GLU A 151 -17.81 -31.61 6.78
N ASN A 152 -18.45 -30.54 7.22
CA ASN A 152 -19.76 -30.61 7.86
C ASN A 152 -20.86 -31.02 6.88
N ALA A 153 -20.82 -30.48 5.66
CA ALA A 153 -21.75 -30.78 4.59
C ALA A 153 -21.57 -32.22 4.10
N GLU A 154 -20.34 -32.70 3.92
CA GLU A 154 -20.01 -34.07 3.54
C GLU A 154 -20.56 -35.07 4.57
N ARG A 155 -20.29 -34.84 5.86
CA ARG A 155 -20.83 -35.68 6.95
C ARG A 155 -22.36 -35.70 6.92
N SER A 156 -22.99 -34.53 6.83
CA SER A 156 -24.46 -34.41 6.80
C SER A 156 -25.07 -35.10 5.58
N ASN A 157 -24.46 -34.94 4.41
CA ASN A 157 -24.85 -35.61 3.18
C ASN A 157 -24.73 -37.13 3.33
N ARG A 158 -23.59 -37.65 3.78
CA ARG A 158 -23.38 -39.08 4.03
C ARG A 158 -24.42 -39.67 4.99
N PHE A 159 -24.75 -38.98 6.08
CA PHE A 159 -25.82 -39.42 6.99
C PHE A 159 -27.19 -39.41 6.31
N GLY A 160 -27.48 -38.38 5.52
CA GLY A 160 -28.71 -38.28 4.72
C GLY A 160 -28.83 -39.44 3.73
N LEU A 161 -27.80 -39.73 2.96
CA LEU A 161 -27.77 -40.82 1.99
C LEU A 161 -27.88 -42.18 2.67
N ALA A 162 -27.14 -42.40 3.77
CA ALA A 162 -27.20 -43.63 4.54
C ALA A 162 -28.61 -43.88 5.10
N ARG A 163 -29.26 -42.86 5.66
CA ARG A 163 -30.64 -42.94 6.15
C ARG A 163 -31.65 -43.31 5.06
N ASN A 164 -31.36 -42.93 3.82
CA ASN A 164 -32.23 -43.20 2.68
C ASN A 164 -31.82 -44.45 1.89
N GLY A 165 -30.78 -45.18 2.31
CA GLY A 165 -30.28 -46.35 1.59
C GLY A 165 -29.66 -46.03 0.23
N LEU A 166 -29.30 -44.77 -0.02
CA LEU A 166 -28.75 -44.29 -1.30
C LEU A 166 -27.21 -44.18 -1.28
N LEU A 167 -26.59 -44.48 -0.14
CA LEU A 167 -25.14 -44.52 0.02
C LEU A 167 -24.53 -45.58 -0.91
N GLY A 168 -23.49 -45.23 -1.67
CA GLY A 168 -22.87 -46.10 -2.67
C GLY A 168 -23.61 -46.20 -4.01
N GLY A 169 -24.74 -45.50 -4.18
CA GLY A 169 -25.46 -45.39 -5.44
C GLY A 169 -24.99 -44.20 -6.31
N SER A 170 -25.61 -44.02 -7.48
CA SER A 170 -25.33 -42.85 -8.35
C SER A 170 -25.60 -41.51 -7.66
N VAL A 171 -26.61 -41.45 -6.79
CA VAL A 171 -26.97 -40.25 -6.02
C VAL A 171 -25.85 -39.84 -5.06
N ASP A 172 -25.15 -40.81 -4.46
CA ASP A 172 -23.97 -40.54 -3.63
C ASP A 172 -22.86 -39.88 -4.45
N ILE A 173 -22.50 -40.50 -5.57
CA ILE A 173 -21.46 -40.01 -6.49
C ILE A 173 -21.78 -38.59 -6.98
N ASP A 174 -23.01 -38.35 -7.43
CA ASP A 174 -23.44 -37.05 -7.96
C ASP A 174 -23.41 -35.97 -6.88
N SER A 175 -23.87 -36.29 -5.68
CA SER A 175 -23.90 -35.35 -4.54
C SER A 175 -22.50 -35.03 -4.02
N ASN A 176 -21.58 -36.01 -4.04
CA ASN A 176 -20.19 -35.80 -3.68
C ASN A 176 -19.46 -34.95 -4.74
N ALA A 177 -19.75 -35.17 -6.02
CA ALA A 177 -19.26 -34.32 -7.10
C ALA A 177 -19.76 -32.87 -6.97
N GLU A 178 -21.01 -32.67 -6.53
CA GLU A 178 -21.55 -31.34 -6.27
C GLU A 178 -20.88 -30.66 -5.07
N LEU A 179 -20.66 -31.38 -3.97
CA LEU A 179 -19.92 -30.89 -2.80
C LEU A 179 -18.52 -30.41 -3.20
N GLN A 180 -17.80 -31.19 -4.02
CA GLN A 180 -16.48 -30.80 -4.51
C GLN A 180 -16.52 -29.56 -5.40
N ARG A 181 -17.53 -29.44 -6.29
CA ARG A 181 -17.71 -28.21 -7.08
C ARG A 181 -17.91 -26.99 -6.20
N LYS A 182 -18.77 -27.09 -5.18
CA LYS A 182 -19.05 -25.99 -4.23
C LYS A 182 -17.82 -25.65 -3.38
N ASN A 183 -17.04 -26.64 -2.97
CA ASN A 183 -15.77 -26.41 -2.28
C ASN A 183 -14.80 -25.59 -3.16
N ASN A 184 -14.60 -26.01 -4.40
CA ASN A 184 -13.74 -25.29 -5.34
C ASN A 184 -14.26 -23.87 -5.63
N GLU A 185 -15.58 -23.71 -5.77
CA GLU A 185 -16.22 -22.40 -5.92
C GLU A 185 -15.96 -21.51 -4.69
N GLY A 186 -16.10 -22.05 -3.47
CA GLY A 186 -15.79 -21.35 -2.23
C GLY A 186 -14.33 -20.90 -2.15
N LEU A 187 -13.38 -21.76 -2.55
CA LEU A 187 -11.96 -21.41 -2.60
C LEU A 187 -11.67 -20.31 -3.64
N MET A 188 -12.35 -20.32 -4.78
CA MET A 188 -12.24 -19.22 -5.76
C MET A 188 -12.84 -17.92 -5.21
N GLN A 189 -13.98 -17.98 -4.53
CA GLN A 189 -14.56 -16.81 -3.86
C GLN A 189 -13.62 -16.27 -2.78
N ALA A 190 -12.93 -17.14 -2.04
CA ALA A 190 -11.93 -16.76 -1.03
C ALA A 190 -10.78 -15.98 -1.67
N THR A 191 -10.35 -16.42 -2.86
CA THR A 191 -9.32 -15.74 -3.64
C THR A 191 -9.79 -14.37 -4.10
N GLY A 192 -11.02 -14.27 -4.63
CA GLY A 192 -11.61 -13.00 -5.05
C GLY A 192 -11.76 -11.99 -3.90
N LEU A 193 -12.18 -12.46 -2.72
CA LEU A 193 -12.25 -11.63 -1.50
C LEU A 193 -10.85 -11.13 -1.10
N ALA A 194 -9.86 -12.01 -1.06
CA ALA A 194 -8.48 -11.67 -0.74
C ALA A 194 -7.88 -10.64 -1.72
N ASP A 195 -8.10 -10.82 -3.03
CA ASP A 195 -7.67 -9.87 -4.06
C ASP A 195 -8.33 -8.50 -3.90
N SER A 196 -9.63 -8.48 -3.60
CA SER A 196 -10.38 -7.25 -3.40
C SER A 196 -9.90 -6.47 -2.15
N ALA A 197 -9.63 -7.17 -1.05
CA ALA A 197 -9.14 -6.56 0.19
C ALA A 197 -7.74 -5.95 0.00
N ALA A 198 -6.83 -6.67 -0.65
CA ALA A 198 -5.51 -6.14 -1.00
C ALA A 198 -5.59 -4.92 -1.91
N ALA A 199 -6.49 -4.92 -2.89
CA ALA A 199 -6.72 -3.75 -3.75
C ALA A 199 -7.28 -2.56 -2.97
N ASN A 200 -8.21 -2.79 -2.04
CA ASN A 200 -8.77 -1.74 -1.17
C ASN A 200 -7.69 -1.11 -0.29
N LEU A 201 -6.82 -1.92 0.34
CA LEU A 201 -5.71 -1.44 1.14
C LEU A 201 -4.73 -0.59 0.32
N LYS A 202 -4.37 -1.05 -0.90
CA LYS A 202 -3.57 -0.28 -1.85
C LYS A 202 -4.20 1.07 -2.20
N LEU A 203 -5.52 1.09 -2.45
CA LEU A 203 -6.25 2.30 -2.78
C LEU A 203 -6.34 3.26 -1.58
N GLN A 204 -6.47 2.74 -0.37
CA GLN A 204 -6.46 3.55 0.86
C GLN A 204 -5.10 4.23 1.05
N ASP A 205 -4.01 3.48 0.90
CA ASP A 205 -2.64 4.02 0.99
C ASP A 205 -2.37 5.06 -0.11
N GLU A 206 -2.85 4.85 -1.34
CA GLU A 206 -2.75 5.83 -2.43
C GLU A 206 -3.52 7.12 -2.11
N ARG A 207 -4.75 7.03 -1.59
CA ARG A 207 -5.53 8.21 -1.17
C ARG A 207 -4.84 8.97 -0.04
N ASN A 208 -4.28 8.24 0.92
CA ASN A 208 -3.51 8.81 2.03
C ASN A 208 -2.29 9.56 1.52
N ARG A 209 -1.53 8.95 0.59
CA ARG A 209 -0.40 9.60 -0.07
C ARG A 209 -0.80 10.88 -0.80
N GLN A 210 -1.89 10.84 -1.58
CA GLN A 210 -2.39 12.02 -2.30
C GLN A 210 -2.82 13.14 -1.34
N SER A 211 -3.50 12.81 -0.24
CA SER A 211 -3.87 13.78 0.80
C SER A 211 -2.64 14.45 1.41
N LEU A 212 -1.60 13.68 1.72
CA LEU A 212 -0.33 14.19 2.25
C LEU A 212 0.41 15.07 1.24
N ILE A 213 0.42 14.69 -0.05
CA ILE A 213 1.00 15.50 -1.12
C ILE A 213 0.25 16.84 -1.25
N SER A 214 -1.09 16.83 -1.22
CA SER A 214 -1.88 18.06 -1.22
C SER A 214 -1.59 18.93 0.00
N MET A 215 -1.34 18.34 1.17
CA MET A 215 -0.94 19.07 2.39
C MET A 215 0.49 19.63 2.31
N ALA A 216 1.41 18.91 1.64
CA ALA A 216 2.75 19.41 1.37
C ALA A 216 2.73 20.60 0.40
N GLN A 217 1.84 20.59 -0.60
CA GLN A 217 1.67 21.68 -1.57
C GLN A 217 1.07 22.95 -0.96
N SER A 218 0.31 22.82 0.14
CA SER A 218 -0.34 23.95 0.81
C SER A 218 0.58 24.73 1.78
N ASP A 219 1.89 24.44 1.80
CA ASP A 219 2.93 25.17 2.55
C ASP A 219 2.81 25.05 4.10
N ILE A 220 1.85 24.29 4.60
CA ILE A 220 1.51 24.22 6.04
C ILE A 220 2.34 23.17 6.81
N GLY A 221 3.06 22.24 6.16
CA GLY A 221 3.41 21.00 6.86
C GLY A 221 4.72 20.29 6.55
N SER A 222 5.78 20.93 6.01
CA SER A 222 7.00 20.16 5.68
C SER A 222 7.67 19.46 6.88
N GLY A 223 7.45 19.96 8.12
CA GLY A 223 7.97 19.35 9.35
C GLY A 223 7.05 18.32 10.03
N THR A 224 5.74 18.35 9.75
CA THR A 224 4.73 17.45 10.34
C THR A 224 4.22 16.39 9.35
N ALA A 225 4.57 16.52 8.07
CA ALA A 225 4.17 15.58 7.02
C ALA A 225 4.70 14.17 7.26
N GLN A 226 5.93 14.02 7.77
CA GLN A 226 6.51 12.70 8.06
C GLN A 226 5.77 11.98 9.19
N SER A 227 5.46 12.68 10.29
CA SER A 227 4.71 12.09 11.40
C SER A 227 3.28 11.74 10.99
N LEU A 228 2.63 12.59 10.18
CA LEU A 228 1.29 12.32 9.68
C LEU A 228 1.28 11.16 8.68
N ALA A 229 2.31 11.07 7.82
CA ALA A 229 2.51 9.94 6.94
C ALA A 229 2.64 8.65 7.73
N GLN A 230 3.53 8.61 8.72
CA GLN A 230 3.69 7.43 9.58
C GLN A 230 2.39 7.03 10.28
N GLN A 231 1.68 7.99 10.87
CA GLN A 231 0.40 7.73 11.52
C GLN A 231 -0.67 7.21 10.54
N SER A 232 -0.69 7.75 9.32
CA SER A 232 -1.61 7.29 8.27
C SER A 232 -1.34 5.84 7.88
N LEU A 233 -0.07 5.44 7.84
CA LEU A 233 0.36 4.08 7.57
C LEU A 233 0.03 3.12 8.71
N ASP A 234 0.22 3.54 9.96
CA ASP A 234 -0.13 2.74 11.14
C ASP A 234 -1.64 2.49 11.17
N ASN A 235 -2.45 3.53 10.88
CA ASN A 235 -3.91 3.40 10.78
C ASN A 235 -4.35 2.46 9.65
N ALA A 236 -3.66 2.49 8.50
CA ALA A 236 -3.95 1.58 7.38
C ALA A 236 -3.60 0.13 7.74
N ALA A 237 -2.49 -0.09 8.45
CA ALA A 237 -2.12 -1.41 8.98
C ALA A 237 -3.16 -1.90 10.00
N ASP A 238 -3.60 -1.06 10.94
CA ASP A 238 -4.65 -1.38 11.91
C ASP A 238 -5.98 -1.72 11.24
N SER A 239 -6.35 -0.97 10.20
CA SER A 239 -7.55 -1.24 9.39
C SER A 239 -7.46 -2.59 8.69
N ALA A 240 -6.29 -2.92 8.15
CA ALA A 240 -6.01 -4.21 7.52
C ALA A 240 -6.09 -5.38 8.54
N TYR A 241 -5.65 -5.17 9.79
CA TYR A 241 -5.83 -6.17 10.85
C TYR A 241 -7.31 -6.35 11.24
N ALA A 242 -8.07 -5.25 11.30
CA ALA A 242 -9.50 -5.30 11.60
C ALA A 242 -10.31 -6.02 10.50
N GLU A 243 -10.01 -5.75 9.23
CA GLU A 243 -10.67 -6.39 8.10
C GLU A 243 -10.47 -7.92 8.11
N ARG A 244 -9.25 -8.39 8.42
CA ARG A 244 -8.96 -9.82 8.60
C ARG A 244 -9.86 -10.47 9.66
N ALA A 245 -10.15 -9.78 10.76
CA ALA A 245 -11.01 -10.31 11.83
C ALA A 245 -12.48 -10.42 11.42
N THR A 246 -12.90 -9.70 10.37
CA THR A 246 -14.29 -9.68 9.88
C THR A 246 -14.49 -10.42 8.56
N ALA A 247 -13.42 -10.73 7.84
CA ALA A 247 -13.48 -11.40 6.55
C ALA A 247 -13.98 -12.84 6.72
N SER A 248 -15.20 -13.11 6.23
CA SER A 248 -15.81 -14.43 6.28
C SER A 248 -16.56 -14.72 4.99
N ILE A 249 -16.31 -15.91 4.46
CA ILE A 249 -17.15 -16.55 3.46
C ILE A 249 -18.39 -17.00 4.20
N GLY A 250 -19.54 -16.47 3.77
CA GLY A 250 -20.84 -16.83 4.33
C GLY A 250 -21.13 -18.33 4.23
N SER A 251 -22.37 -18.71 4.55
CA SER A 251 -22.80 -20.11 4.53
C SER A 251 -22.97 -20.65 3.10
N LEU A 252 -21.98 -21.37 2.58
CA LEU A 252 -21.95 -21.91 1.21
C LEU A 252 -22.79 -23.18 1.02
N PHE A 253 -23.00 -23.93 2.10
CA PHE A 253 -23.60 -25.26 2.05
C PHE A 253 -24.99 -25.35 2.69
N ASP A 254 -25.51 -24.25 3.25
CA ASP A 254 -26.81 -24.22 3.93
C ASP A 254 -27.97 -24.58 2.98
N ASP A 255 -27.86 -24.18 1.72
CA ASP A 255 -28.87 -24.49 0.68
C ASP A 255 -28.90 -25.98 0.32
N MET A 256 -27.81 -26.72 0.52
CA MET A 256 -27.71 -28.14 0.17
C MET A 256 -28.48 -29.03 1.16
N GLY A 257 -28.44 -28.67 2.44
CA GLY A 257 -29.21 -29.35 3.49
C GLY A 257 -30.72 -29.18 3.31
N GLN A 258 -31.16 -28.01 2.82
CA GLN A 258 -32.56 -27.71 2.59
C GLN A 258 -33.07 -28.23 1.25
N ALA A 259 -32.29 -28.18 0.17
CA ALA A 259 -32.72 -28.66 -1.14
C ALA A 259 -33.13 -30.14 -1.12
N TYR A 260 -32.44 -30.98 -0.36
CA TYR A 260 -32.76 -32.41 -0.28
C TYR A 260 -34.00 -32.70 0.58
N LEU A 261 -34.20 -31.95 1.67
CA LEU A 261 -35.43 -32.01 2.46
C LEU A 261 -36.64 -31.48 1.66
N THR A 262 -36.44 -30.39 0.92
CA THR A 262 -37.44 -29.74 0.09
C THR A 262 -37.80 -30.57 -1.13
N SER A 263 -36.83 -31.24 -1.75
CA SER A 263 -37.04 -32.21 -2.83
C SER A 263 -37.95 -33.37 -2.42
N LYS A 264 -37.92 -33.79 -1.15
CA LYS A 264 -38.88 -34.79 -0.65
C LYS A 264 -40.30 -34.24 -0.47
N TYR A 265 -40.46 -32.96 -0.15
CA TYR A 265 -41.79 -32.35 -0.07
C TYR A 265 -42.39 -32.09 -1.45
N TYR A 266 -41.60 -31.65 -2.44
CA TYR A 266 -42.09 -31.42 -3.80
C TYR A 266 -42.13 -32.69 -4.68
N GLY A 267 -41.23 -33.65 -4.43
CA GLY A 267 -41.18 -34.94 -5.13
C GLY A 267 -42.28 -35.93 -4.73
N ASN A 268 -42.85 -35.79 -3.53
CA ASN A 268 -44.04 -36.57 -3.10
C ASN A 268 -45.36 -35.83 -3.28
N SER A 269 -45.33 -34.53 -3.62
CA SER A 269 -46.55 -33.75 -3.95
C SER A 269 -46.89 -33.77 -5.44
N SER A 270 -46.04 -34.38 -6.27
CA SER A 270 -46.23 -34.48 -7.73
C SER A 270 -46.80 -35.83 -8.17
N GLY A 271 -47.24 -36.67 -7.23
CA GLY A 271 -47.78 -38.01 -7.46
C GLY A 271 -49.27 -38.21 -7.17
N ASP A 272 -49.94 -37.28 -6.48
CA ASP A 272 -51.36 -37.41 -6.09
C ASP A 272 -52.08 -36.04 -6.04
N ALA A 273 -52.13 -35.34 -7.18
CA ALA A 273 -53.02 -34.21 -7.38
C ALA A 273 -53.81 -34.33 -8.69
N SER A 274 -54.33 -35.53 -8.95
CA SER A 274 -55.50 -35.73 -9.80
C SER A 274 -56.76 -35.24 -9.06
N GLY A 275 -56.93 -33.92 -8.96
CA GLY A 275 -58.16 -33.37 -8.39
C GLY A 275 -58.13 -31.90 -8.01
N ALA A 276 -58.18 -31.01 -9.00
CA ALA A 276 -58.99 -29.78 -8.97
C ALA A 276 -58.66 -28.91 -10.18
N PHE A 277 -59.39 -29.09 -11.28
CA PHE A 277 -59.54 -28.03 -12.29
C PHE A 277 -60.25 -26.86 -11.64
N ASN A 278 -59.50 -25.86 -11.17
CA ASN A 278 -60.07 -24.59 -10.71
C ASN A 278 -60.31 -23.70 -11.93
N LEU A 279 -61.52 -23.78 -12.47
CA LEU A 279 -62.11 -22.78 -13.37
C LEU A 279 -62.36 -21.51 -12.57
N ASN A 280 -61.41 -20.57 -12.59
CA ASN A 280 -61.74 -19.16 -12.39
C ASN A 280 -60.89 -18.28 -13.30
N ASN A 281 -61.47 -18.07 -14.49
CA ASN A 281 -61.06 -17.06 -15.45
C ASN A 281 -61.46 -15.69 -14.91
N SER A 282 -60.57 -15.02 -14.18
CA SER A 282 -60.66 -13.59 -13.90
C SER A 282 -59.93 -12.82 -15.00
N SER A 283 -60.66 -12.56 -16.08
CA SER A 283 -60.32 -11.60 -17.11
C SER A 283 -60.26 -10.18 -16.53
N GLY A 284 -59.08 -9.57 -16.56
CA GLY A 284 -58.91 -8.21 -17.05
C GLY A 284 -59.04 -7.04 -16.06
N THR A 285 -57.96 -6.25 -16.05
CA THR A 285 -57.93 -4.76 -15.99
C THR A 285 -57.40 -4.13 -14.68
N VAL A 286 -56.07 -4.01 -14.63
CA VAL A 286 -55.26 -2.78 -14.40
C VAL A 286 -55.97 -1.61 -13.70
N GLY A 287 -55.41 -1.16 -12.57
CA GLY A 287 -55.84 0.06 -11.90
C GLY A 287 -55.06 0.41 -10.63
N GLN A 288 -53.75 0.56 -10.78
CA GLN A 288 -52.84 1.17 -9.81
C GLN A 288 -53.29 2.59 -9.46
N THR A 289 -53.48 2.93 -8.17
CA THR A 289 -53.14 4.24 -7.57
C THR A 289 -53.50 4.26 -6.09
N GLY A 290 -52.47 4.39 -5.23
CA GLY A 290 -52.65 4.77 -3.85
C GLY A 290 -53.03 6.25 -3.75
N TYR A 291 -53.93 6.56 -2.82
CA TYR A 291 -54.02 7.90 -2.23
C TYR A 291 -54.51 7.76 -0.79
N GLU A 292 -53.71 8.29 0.11
CA GLU A 292 -53.93 8.38 1.54
C GLU A 292 -55.20 9.18 1.85
N GLY A 293 -56.01 8.70 2.81
CA GLY A 293 -57.29 9.32 3.12
C GLY A 293 -57.84 8.97 4.49
N ARG A 294 -57.25 9.59 5.52
CA ARG A 294 -57.84 10.05 6.80
C ARG A 294 -59.00 9.22 7.39
N THR A 295 -58.70 8.62 8.53
CA THR A 295 -59.65 8.16 9.56
C THR A 295 -60.65 9.27 9.92
N PHE A 296 -61.93 9.04 9.63
CA PHE A 296 -63.03 9.75 10.25
C PHE A 296 -63.85 8.74 11.06
N TYR A 297 -63.86 8.94 12.38
CA TYR A 297 -64.76 8.28 13.31
C TYR A 297 -66.21 8.55 12.88
N LYS A 298 -66.98 7.49 12.60
CA LYS A 298 -68.43 7.58 12.56
C LYS A 298 -68.97 7.37 13.98
N ILE A 299 -69.48 8.45 14.54
CA ILE A 299 -70.53 8.44 15.55
C ILE A 299 -71.74 7.79 14.87
N ASN A 300 -72.31 6.75 15.46
CA ASN A 300 -73.69 6.34 15.25
C ASN A 300 -74.21 5.75 16.57
N GLU A 301 -75.36 6.30 16.95
CA GLU A 301 -76.33 6.03 18.01
C GLU A 301 -76.17 4.76 18.87
#